data_AF-A0A0L9TJ33-F1
#
_entry.id   AF-A0A0L9TJ33-F1
#
_cell.length_a   1.000
_cell.length_b   1.000
_cell.length_c   1.000
_cell.angle_alpha   90.00
_cell.angle_beta   90.00
_cell.angle_gamma   90.00
#
_symmetry.space_group_name_H-M   'P 1'
#
loop_
_entity.id
_entity.type
_entity.pdbx_description
1 polymer ?
#
loop_
_entity_poly.entity_id
_entity_poly.type
_entity_poly.pdbx_seq_one_letter_code
_entity_poly.pdbx_strand_id
1 'polypeptide(L)'
;MFNSFGSALWMMPFSKYCRTDNRYWKHFSGGRHAGQPTYKCDEQEFQSNFSGWPTKIINIEIPSAHAFDAYPSFSEIPESNLSSMECGLPTQLSFSAREISDGTFFKAIEDYDPDSKRMLHLLQKSYLGDPVLNPLTPWERPPIKNVFCIYGSDSKTKVGYYFAPSGKPYPDNWIITDVIYEFEGSLISRSGTLVEGKIGPISGDETVPYLSLSLCKNWLGPKVNITRAPQSEHDGSDVQIKLNVEHHHGEDLVPKMTRLPRVKYITYYEDSESLPGKRTAIWELDKANHRNIVRSPVLMRELWLEMWHDIHPDAKLEFVTKAKRGPLRDEDCYWDYGKARCAWPDYCEYRYVFGDVHLGQSCRLRYTTAEVLSHYL
;
A
#
# COMPACT_ATOMS: atom_id res chain seq x y z
N MET A 1 21.25 -4.72 3.49
CA MET A 1 20.18 -4.15 4.35
C MET A 1 19.29 -3.13 3.63
N PHE A 2 19.86 -2.08 3.02
CA PHE A 2 19.13 -0.91 2.49
C PHE A 2 18.09 -1.14 1.39
N ASN A 3 18.11 -2.30 0.72
CA ASN A 3 17.10 -2.67 -0.27
C ASN A 3 15.79 -3.20 0.33
N SER A 4 15.70 -3.33 1.67
CA SER A 4 14.46 -3.73 2.32
C SER A 4 13.44 -2.58 2.31
N PHE A 5 12.14 -2.92 2.32
CA PHE A 5 11.08 -1.92 2.46
C PHE A 5 11.26 -1.09 3.73
N GLY A 6 11.59 -1.74 4.85
CA GLY A 6 11.77 -1.07 6.14
C GLY A 6 12.85 0.02 6.10
N SER A 7 13.98 -0.26 5.44
CA SER A 7 15.08 0.70 5.29
C SER A 7 14.84 1.79 4.24
N ALA A 8 13.82 1.64 3.39
CA ALA A 8 13.43 2.64 2.40
C ALA A 8 12.28 3.54 2.87
N LEU A 9 11.77 3.32 4.09
CA LEU A 9 10.58 4.01 4.58
C LEU A 9 10.75 5.52 4.72
N TRP A 10 11.97 6.00 4.94
CA TRP A 10 12.31 7.43 4.95
C TRP A 10 11.96 8.18 3.65
N MET A 11 11.67 7.44 2.57
CA MET A 11 11.22 7.99 1.28
C MET A 11 9.71 8.24 1.20
N MET A 12 8.93 7.92 2.25
CA MET A 12 7.46 8.03 2.23
C MET A 12 6.92 8.67 3.51
N PRO A 13 5.76 9.36 3.42
CA PRO A 13 5.16 9.98 4.60
C PRO A 13 4.56 8.90 5.48
N PHE A 14 5.07 8.80 6.71
CA PHE A 14 4.63 7.79 7.67
C PHE A 14 3.62 8.34 8.69
N SER A 15 3.58 9.67 8.89
CA SER A 15 2.68 10.33 9.83
C SER A 15 2.15 11.66 9.29
N LYS A 16 0.90 11.97 9.63
CA LYS A 16 0.25 13.26 9.33
C LYS A 16 0.65 14.39 10.27
N TYR A 17 1.23 14.04 11.42
CA TYR A 17 1.66 14.96 12.48
C TYR A 17 3.10 15.42 12.30
N CYS A 18 3.83 14.83 11.35
CA CYS A 18 5.17 15.25 10.99
C CYS A 18 5.12 16.12 9.74
N ARG A 19 5.61 17.36 9.85
CA ARG A 19 5.63 18.32 8.74
C ARG A 19 6.97 19.02 8.66
N THR A 20 7.34 19.46 7.46
CA THR A 20 8.46 20.40 7.27
C THR A 20 7.87 21.69 6.74
N ASP A 21 8.34 22.83 7.27
CA ASP A 21 7.90 24.15 6.82
C ASP A 21 8.27 24.36 5.35
N ASN A 22 7.26 24.31 4.49
CA ASN A 22 7.45 24.39 3.05
C ASN A 22 7.52 25.86 2.62
N ARG A 23 8.71 26.39 2.33
CA ARG A 23 8.89 27.79 1.86
C ARG A 23 8.11 28.09 0.57
N TYR A 24 7.84 27.08 -0.27
CA TYR A 24 7.23 27.30 -1.59
C TYR A 24 5.72 27.58 -1.57
N TRP A 25 5.01 27.27 -0.48
CA TRP A 25 3.61 27.69 -0.31
C TRP A 25 3.44 29.22 -0.27
N LYS A 26 4.53 29.96 -0.02
CA LYS A 26 4.56 31.44 -0.04
C LYS A 26 4.96 32.05 -1.38
N HIS A 27 5.28 31.27 -2.41
CA HIS A 27 5.53 31.86 -3.73
C HIS A 27 4.24 32.35 -4.43
N PHE A 28 3.05 31.96 -3.94
CA PHE A 28 1.76 32.57 -4.29
C PHE A 28 1.24 33.61 -3.27
N SER A 29 1.91 33.75 -2.12
CA SER A 29 1.56 34.72 -1.07
C SER A 29 2.84 35.35 -0.51
N GLY A 30 3.23 36.47 -1.13
CA GLY A 30 4.51 37.14 -0.95
C GLY A 30 4.96 37.30 0.50
N GLY A 31 5.97 36.53 0.90
CA GLY A 31 6.62 36.67 2.20
C GLY A 31 7.88 35.81 2.30
N ARG A 32 9.05 36.42 2.06
CA ARG A 32 10.36 35.79 2.26
C ARG A 32 10.65 35.64 3.76
N HIS A 33 10.64 34.40 4.28
CA HIS A 33 11.33 34.08 5.52
C HIS A 33 12.47 33.10 5.27
N ALA A 34 13.67 33.55 5.64
CA ALA A 34 14.92 32.85 5.43
C ALA A 34 15.29 31.97 6.64
N GLY A 35 14.62 30.83 6.85
CA GLY A 35 15.05 29.77 7.79
C GLY A 35 15.41 28.46 7.09
N GLN A 36 16.33 27.65 7.64
CA GLN A 36 16.56 26.27 7.18
C GLN A 36 15.26 25.45 7.31
N PRO A 37 14.97 24.51 6.41
CA PRO A 37 13.80 23.63 6.56
C PRO A 37 13.98 22.79 7.83
N THR A 38 13.20 23.10 8.86
CA THR A 38 13.15 22.30 10.08
C THR A 38 12.02 21.30 9.97
N TYR A 39 12.38 20.02 9.86
CA TYR A 39 11.46 18.93 10.08
C TYR A 39 10.95 18.99 11.53
N LYS A 40 9.63 19.07 11.72
CA LYS A 40 9.00 19.18 13.03
C LYS A 40 7.77 18.28 13.09
N CYS A 41 7.75 17.39 14.08
CA CYS A 41 6.56 16.64 14.43
C CYS A 41 5.81 17.33 15.57
N ASP A 42 4.49 17.27 15.53
CA ASP A 42 3.61 17.73 16.60
C ASP A 42 3.72 16.81 17.82
N GLU A 43 3.40 17.31 19.02
CA GLU A 43 3.48 16.53 20.27
C GLU A 43 2.64 15.24 20.23
N GLN A 44 1.53 15.25 19.49
CA GLN A 44 0.67 14.08 19.30
C GLN A 44 1.42 12.90 18.66
N GLU A 45 2.42 13.16 17.83
CA GLU A 45 3.26 12.11 17.25
C GLU A 45 4.03 11.37 18.35
N PHE A 46 4.61 12.10 19.29
CA PHE A 46 5.44 11.57 20.37
C PHE A 46 4.61 10.82 21.44
N GLN A 47 3.32 11.12 21.55
CA GLN A 47 2.39 10.38 22.40
C GLN A 47 1.98 9.04 21.77
N SER A 48 2.15 8.87 20.47
CA SER A 48 1.78 7.65 19.76
C SER A 48 2.93 6.65 19.74
N ASN A 49 2.77 5.50 20.41
CA ASN A 49 3.84 4.51 20.59
C ASN A 49 4.36 3.83 19.31
N PHE A 50 3.81 4.15 18.13
CA PHE A 50 4.19 3.49 16.87
C PHE A 50 4.22 4.41 15.64
N SER A 51 4.20 5.74 15.80
CA SER A 51 4.31 6.69 14.67
C SER A 51 3.37 6.38 13.48
N GLY A 52 2.13 5.97 13.79
CA GLY A 52 1.13 5.53 12.80
C GLY A 52 1.26 4.08 12.30
N TRP A 53 2.40 3.43 12.48
CA TRP A 53 2.68 2.06 12.02
C TRP A 53 2.19 0.96 12.97
N PRO A 54 2.05 -0.30 12.50
CA PRO A 54 1.58 -1.36 13.38
C PRO A 54 2.59 -1.78 14.44
N THR A 55 3.88 -1.65 14.18
CA THR A 55 4.94 -2.09 15.09
C THR A 55 6.25 -1.36 14.76
N LYS A 56 7.31 -1.66 15.51
CA LYS A 56 8.66 -1.20 15.17
C LYS A 56 9.14 -1.90 13.90
N ILE A 57 9.60 -1.13 12.92
CA ILE A 57 9.82 -1.60 11.55
C ILE A 57 11.17 -2.31 11.41
N ILE A 58 12.20 -1.80 12.07
CA ILE A 58 13.54 -2.41 12.04
C ILE A 58 13.93 -2.78 13.46
N ASN A 59 14.20 -4.06 13.66
CA ASN A 59 14.84 -4.59 14.85
C ASN A 59 16.21 -5.09 14.42
N ILE A 60 17.26 -4.70 15.12
CA ILE A 60 18.64 -5.05 14.76
C ILE A 60 19.40 -5.50 15.99
N GLU A 61 20.09 -6.62 15.87
CA GLU A 61 21.03 -7.11 16.87
C GLU A 61 22.41 -6.53 16.57
N ILE A 62 22.96 -5.76 17.50
CA ILE A 62 24.28 -5.17 17.37
C ILE A 62 25.28 -5.95 18.24
N PRO A 63 26.45 -6.37 17.69
CA PRO A 63 27.51 -6.97 18.47
C PRO A 63 28.00 -6.01 19.56
N SER A 64 28.14 -6.52 20.78
CA SER A 64 28.59 -5.77 21.96
C SER A 64 30.05 -5.29 21.90
N ALA A 65 30.87 -5.94 21.07
CA ALA A 65 32.25 -5.55 20.83
C ALA A 65 32.38 -5.02 19.40
N HIS A 66 32.97 -3.84 19.24
CA HIS A 66 33.61 -3.48 17.97
C HIS A 66 34.70 -4.53 17.75
N ALA A 67 34.37 -5.58 16.98
CA ALA A 67 35.38 -6.49 16.51
C ALA A 67 36.32 -5.66 15.62
N PHE A 68 37.43 -5.23 16.20
CA PHE A 68 38.60 -4.82 15.44
C PHE A 68 38.88 -5.95 14.46
N ASP A 69 38.76 -5.62 13.17
CA ASP A 69 39.06 -6.43 12.00
C ASP A 69 38.54 -7.88 11.99
N ALA A 70 37.60 -8.15 11.09
CA ALA A 70 37.09 -9.49 10.79
C ALA A 70 38.16 -10.48 10.26
N TYR A 71 39.44 -10.09 10.24
CA TYR A 71 40.61 -10.95 10.07
C TYR A 71 41.79 -10.31 10.79
N PRO A 72 42.32 -10.86 11.90
CA PRO A 72 43.71 -10.57 12.22
C PRO A 72 44.52 -11.16 11.07
N SER A 73 45.24 -10.32 10.33
CA SER A 73 46.37 -10.81 9.55
C SER A 73 47.23 -11.63 10.51
N PHE A 74 47.57 -12.86 10.11
CA PHE A 74 48.39 -13.80 10.86
C PHE A 74 49.83 -13.25 11.04
N SER A 75 50.01 -12.17 11.79
CA SER A 75 51.29 -11.65 12.25
C SER A 75 51.01 -10.60 13.31
N GLU A 76 51.62 -10.74 14.48
CA GLU A 76 51.66 -9.77 15.59
C GLU A 76 50.53 -9.85 16.62
N ILE A 77 50.48 -10.99 17.33
CA ILE A 77 50.03 -11.01 18.73
C ILE A 77 51.30 -10.99 19.60
N PRO A 78 51.64 -9.90 20.30
CA PRO A 78 52.42 -10.03 21.53
C PRO A 78 51.50 -10.60 22.60
N GLU A 79 51.90 -11.72 23.18
CA GLU A 79 51.25 -12.38 24.31
C GLU A 79 51.19 -11.46 25.54
N SER A 80 50.19 -10.60 25.62
CA SER A 80 49.81 -9.98 26.89
C SER A 80 48.35 -9.58 26.88
N ASN A 81 47.59 -10.16 27.82
CA ASN A 81 46.22 -9.82 28.23
C ASN A 81 45.06 -10.52 27.50
N LEU A 82 45.05 -11.86 27.52
CA LEU A 82 43.87 -12.70 27.23
C LEU A 82 42.85 -12.76 28.38
N SER A 83 42.80 -11.78 29.29
CA SER A 83 41.94 -11.82 30.49
C SER A 83 40.74 -10.85 30.47
N SER A 84 40.36 -10.29 29.32
CA SER A 84 39.20 -9.38 29.24
C SER A 84 38.38 -9.45 27.95
N MET A 85 38.26 -10.63 27.32
CA MET A 85 37.14 -10.86 26.40
C MET A 85 35.87 -11.07 27.24
N GLU A 86 35.30 -9.99 27.76
CA GLU A 86 33.89 -9.98 28.09
C GLU A 86 33.12 -10.24 26.79
N CYS A 87 32.62 -11.45 26.62
CA CYS A 87 31.56 -11.76 25.65
C CYS A 87 30.35 -10.91 26.02
N GLY A 88 30.32 -9.66 25.59
CA GLY A 88 29.13 -8.83 25.75
C GLY A 88 27.97 -9.50 25.01
N LEU A 89 26.79 -9.42 25.62
CA LEU A 89 25.58 -9.93 24.99
C LEU A 89 25.20 -8.98 23.83
N PRO A 90 24.79 -9.51 22.67
CA PRO A 90 24.30 -8.68 21.57
C PRO A 90 23.14 -7.82 22.08
N THR A 91 23.20 -6.53 21.79
CA THR A 91 22.15 -5.59 22.19
C THR A 91 21.15 -5.46 21.06
N GLN A 92 19.87 -5.71 21.35
CA GLN A 92 18.80 -5.52 20.39
C GLN A 92 18.33 -4.07 20.40
N LEU A 93 18.43 -3.39 19.26
CA LEU A 93 17.85 -2.06 19.04
C LEU A 93 16.62 -2.19 18.15
N SER A 94 15.61 -1.36 18.40
CA SER A 94 14.37 -1.38 17.64
C SER A 94 13.90 0.03 17.30
N PHE A 95 13.68 0.27 16.02
CA PHE A 95 13.41 1.58 15.43
C PHE A 95 11.99 1.68 14.85
N SER A 96 11.32 2.79 15.18
CA SER A 96 10.04 3.21 14.65
C SER A 96 10.14 3.82 13.24
N ALA A 97 9.01 4.06 12.59
CA ALA A 97 8.97 4.69 11.27
C ALA A 97 9.61 6.07 11.28
N ARG A 98 9.34 6.81 12.35
CA ARG A 98 9.90 8.14 12.61
C ARG A 98 11.42 8.12 12.71
N GLU A 99 11.98 7.20 13.49
CA GLU A 99 13.43 7.08 13.70
C GLU A 99 14.18 6.59 12.45
N ILE A 100 13.49 5.90 11.54
CA ILE A 100 14.04 5.57 10.23
C ILE A 100 14.02 6.81 9.34
N SER A 101 12.93 7.59 9.41
CA SER A 101 12.68 8.75 8.55
C SER A 101 13.52 9.98 8.89
N ASP A 102 13.81 10.21 10.16
CA ASP A 102 14.71 11.27 10.62
C ASP A 102 16.20 10.88 10.54
N GLY A 103 16.48 9.62 10.21
CA GLY A 103 17.84 9.08 10.05
C GLY A 103 18.50 8.60 11.34
N THR A 104 17.80 8.61 12.48
CA THR A 104 18.31 8.08 13.76
C THR A 104 18.80 6.64 13.61
N PHE A 105 18.05 5.80 12.87
CA PHE A 105 18.45 4.44 12.55
C PHE A 105 19.82 4.38 11.86
N PHE A 106 19.99 5.12 10.76
CA PHE A 106 21.24 5.10 9.99
C PHE A 106 22.42 5.59 10.81
N LYS A 107 22.21 6.58 11.66
CA LYS A 107 23.23 7.08 12.58
C LYS A 107 23.61 6.05 13.64
N ALA A 108 22.64 5.30 14.17
CA ALA A 108 22.89 4.27 15.18
C ALA A 108 23.73 3.09 14.66
N ILE A 109 23.68 2.82 13.35
CA ILE A 109 24.42 1.72 12.72
C ILE A 109 25.60 2.20 11.84
N GLU A 110 25.97 3.47 11.96
CA GLU A 110 26.96 4.13 11.10
C GLU A 110 28.34 3.46 11.14
N ASP A 111 28.73 2.96 12.31
CA ASP A 111 30.01 2.30 12.52
C ASP A 111 30.01 0.82 12.08
N TYR A 112 28.84 0.23 11.89
CA TYR A 112 28.67 -1.18 11.53
C TYR A 112 28.35 -1.38 10.05
N ASP A 113 27.81 -0.36 9.38
CA ASP A 113 27.51 -0.39 7.95
C ASP A 113 28.03 0.88 7.26
N PRO A 114 29.06 0.77 6.40
CA PRO A 114 29.68 1.92 5.75
C PRO A 114 28.72 2.68 4.82
N ASP A 115 27.66 2.04 4.30
CA ASP A 115 26.66 2.72 3.46
C ASP A 115 25.76 3.66 4.27
N SER A 116 25.68 3.52 5.59
CA SER A 116 24.87 4.39 6.45
C SER A 116 25.26 5.85 6.33
N LYS A 117 26.57 6.16 6.22
CA LYS A 117 27.09 7.52 5.99
C LYS A 117 26.58 8.10 4.67
N ARG A 118 26.60 7.27 3.63
CA ARG A 118 26.10 7.63 2.31
C ARG A 118 24.59 7.86 2.35
N MET A 119 23.83 7.00 3.03
CA MET A 119 22.38 7.14 3.17
C MET A 119 21.99 8.38 3.97
N LEU A 120 22.66 8.67 5.08
CA LEU A 120 22.47 9.91 5.84
C LEU A 120 22.74 11.15 5.00
N HIS A 121 23.82 11.14 4.20
CA HIS A 121 24.11 12.23 3.28
C HIS A 121 22.99 12.41 2.23
N LEU A 122 22.49 11.31 1.66
CA LEU A 122 21.40 11.33 0.69
C LEU A 122 20.08 11.83 1.30
N LEU A 123 19.75 11.38 2.52
CA LEU A 123 18.60 11.84 3.31
C LEU A 123 18.68 13.34 3.55
N GLN A 124 19.81 13.81 4.07
CA GLN A 124 19.99 15.23 4.37
C GLN A 124 19.94 16.09 3.10
N LYS A 125 20.62 15.66 2.03
CA LYS A 125 20.75 16.46 0.81
C LYS A 125 19.48 16.47 -0.04
N SER A 126 18.85 15.31 -0.22
CA SER A 126 17.83 15.13 -1.26
C SER A 126 16.39 15.16 -0.72
N TYR A 127 16.21 15.13 0.60
CA TYR A 127 14.87 15.04 1.20
C TYR A 127 14.67 16.05 2.34
N LEU A 128 15.59 16.13 3.31
CA LEU A 128 15.47 17.10 4.40
C LEU A 128 15.87 18.52 3.95
N GLY A 129 16.90 18.62 3.10
CA GLY A 129 17.41 19.88 2.56
C GLY A 129 16.81 20.28 1.22
N ASP A 130 16.05 19.40 0.57
CA ASP A 130 15.39 19.70 -0.71
C ASP A 130 14.05 20.40 -0.46
N PRO A 131 13.84 21.63 -0.99
CA PRO A 131 12.61 22.37 -0.77
C PRO A 131 11.42 21.91 -1.63
N VAL A 132 11.61 20.96 -2.55
CA VAL A 132 10.59 20.48 -3.49
C VAL A 132 10.05 19.11 -3.07
N LEU A 133 10.94 18.19 -2.71
CA LEU A 133 10.57 16.82 -2.33
C LEU A 133 10.73 16.62 -0.83
N ASN A 134 9.62 16.79 -0.10
CA ASN A 134 9.57 16.40 1.30
C ASN A 134 8.82 15.06 1.43
N PRO A 135 9.53 13.96 1.71
CA PRO A 135 8.89 12.66 1.87
C PRO A 135 8.09 12.60 3.16
N LEU A 136 8.30 13.52 4.11
CA LEU A 136 7.78 13.40 5.47
C LEU A 136 6.46 14.15 5.69
N THR A 137 6.09 15.06 4.78
CA THR A 137 4.75 15.66 4.76
C THR A 137 3.80 14.80 3.92
N PRO A 138 2.61 14.45 4.45
CA PRO A 138 1.56 13.87 3.61
C PRO A 138 1.28 14.75 2.40
N TRP A 139 1.08 14.12 1.24
CA TRP A 139 0.88 14.85 0.01
C TRP A 139 -0.54 15.40 -0.08
N GLU A 140 -0.65 16.66 -0.47
CA GLU A 140 -1.94 17.24 -0.85
C GLU A 140 -2.43 16.64 -2.17
N ARG A 141 -3.74 16.72 -2.40
CA ARG A 141 -4.34 16.21 -3.64
C ARG A 141 -3.67 16.88 -4.84
N PRO A 142 -3.13 16.12 -5.81
CA PRO A 142 -2.49 16.70 -6.98
C PRO A 142 -3.47 17.57 -7.79
N PRO A 143 -2.99 18.65 -8.46
CA PRO A 143 -3.83 19.60 -9.19
C PRO A 143 -4.30 19.07 -10.55
N ILE A 144 -4.67 17.79 -10.63
CA ILE A 144 -5.20 17.14 -11.83
C ILE A 144 -6.72 16.92 -11.72
N LYS A 145 -7.39 16.78 -12.87
CA LYS A 145 -8.84 16.65 -12.96
C LYS A 145 -9.33 15.40 -12.22
N ASN A 146 -8.82 14.24 -12.63
CA ASN A 146 -9.24 12.94 -12.14
C ASN A 146 -8.09 12.24 -11.42
N VAL A 147 -8.35 11.71 -10.23
CA VAL A 147 -7.39 10.89 -9.47
C VAL A 147 -8.04 9.56 -9.17
N PHE A 148 -7.44 8.48 -9.67
CA PHE A 148 -7.83 7.11 -9.33
C PHE A 148 -6.71 6.46 -8.53
N CYS A 149 -7.00 6.07 -7.29
CA CYS A 149 -6.07 5.31 -6.45
C CYS A 149 -6.54 3.87 -6.37
N ILE A 150 -5.74 2.95 -6.88
CA ILE A 150 -6.14 1.55 -7.02
C ILE A 150 -5.09 0.69 -6.34
N TYR A 151 -5.50 -0.13 -5.39
CA TYR A 151 -4.57 -0.98 -4.66
C TYR A 151 -5.21 -2.28 -4.18
N GLY A 152 -4.35 -3.26 -3.90
CA GLY A 152 -4.76 -4.49 -3.25
C GLY A 152 -4.89 -4.31 -1.73
N SER A 153 -5.80 -5.05 -1.13
CA SER A 153 -6.02 -5.02 0.32
C SER A 153 -6.24 -6.41 0.89
N ASP A 154 -6.15 -6.50 2.21
CA ASP A 154 -6.45 -7.69 2.99
C ASP A 154 -5.49 -8.86 2.76
N SER A 155 -4.29 -8.66 2.22
CA SER A 155 -3.28 -9.70 2.07
C SER A 155 -2.25 -9.67 3.20
N LYS A 156 -1.70 -10.84 3.55
CA LYS A 156 -0.63 -10.96 4.56
C LYS A 156 0.58 -10.12 4.16
N THR A 157 0.81 -9.01 4.86
CA THR A 157 1.74 -7.96 4.42
C THR A 157 2.88 -7.77 5.40
N LYS A 158 4.08 -7.54 4.88
CA LYS A 158 5.29 -7.32 5.68
C LYS A 158 5.26 -5.92 6.30
N VAL A 159 5.42 -5.83 7.61
CA VAL A 159 5.38 -4.56 8.37
C VAL A 159 6.61 -4.31 9.23
N GLY A 160 7.46 -5.33 9.41
CA GLY A 160 8.70 -5.18 10.15
C GLY A 160 9.72 -6.28 9.83
N TYR A 161 10.97 -6.02 10.18
CA TYR A 161 12.13 -6.87 9.88
C TYR A 161 13.03 -7.00 11.10
N TYR A 162 13.60 -8.19 11.28
CA TYR A 162 14.69 -8.44 12.23
C TYR A 162 15.97 -8.69 11.45
N PHE A 163 17.03 -7.97 11.83
CA PHE A 163 18.36 -8.08 11.25
C PHE A 163 19.35 -8.54 12.31
N ALA A 164 20.28 -9.40 11.90
CA ALA A 164 21.42 -9.82 12.71
C ALA A 164 22.70 -9.80 11.86
N PRO A 165 23.87 -9.67 12.48
CA PRO A 165 25.15 -9.79 11.78
C PRO A 165 25.28 -11.18 11.17
N SER A 166 25.71 -11.25 9.92
CA SER A 166 25.86 -12.52 9.20
C SER A 166 27.20 -13.22 9.49
N GLY A 167 28.15 -12.49 10.08
CA GLY A 167 29.56 -12.89 10.20
C GLY A 167 30.39 -12.75 8.91
N LYS A 168 29.79 -12.29 7.80
CA LYS A 168 30.48 -12.02 6.54
C LYS A 168 30.96 -10.56 6.47
N PRO A 169 32.01 -10.27 5.68
CA PRO A 169 32.38 -8.89 5.40
C PRO A 169 31.26 -8.15 4.64
N TYR A 170 31.28 -6.83 4.72
CA TYR A 170 30.45 -5.97 3.88
C TYR A 170 30.63 -6.31 2.39
N PRO A 171 29.57 -6.31 1.55
CA PRO A 171 28.19 -5.83 1.82
C PRO A 171 27.23 -6.86 2.43
N ASP A 172 27.70 -8.08 2.68
CA ASP A 172 26.86 -9.18 3.16
C ASP A 172 26.85 -9.29 4.69
N ASN A 173 27.29 -8.25 5.42
CA ASN A 173 27.43 -8.20 6.88
C ASN A 173 26.11 -8.33 7.65
N TRP A 174 24.96 -8.23 6.99
CA TRP A 174 23.64 -8.30 7.61
C TRP A 174 22.74 -9.35 6.94
N ILE A 175 22.00 -10.11 7.75
CA ILE A 175 20.97 -11.05 7.30
C ILE A 175 19.62 -10.73 7.95
N ILE A 176 18.52 -11.02 7.22
CA ILE A 176 17.17 -10.97 7.78
C ILE A 176 16.90 -12.27 8.51
N THR A 177 16.86 -12.23 9.83
CA THR A 177 16.54 -13.38 10.68
C THR A 177 15.04 -13.66 10.70
N ASP A 178 14.23 -12.60 10.72
CA ASP A 178 12.78 -12.71 10.83
C ASP A 178 12.05 -11.53 10.15
N VAL A 179 10.76 -11.73 9.85
CA VAL A 179 9.87 -10.73 9.24
C VAL A 179 8.53 -10.74 9.96
N ILE A 180 8.07 -9.57 10.37
CA ILE A 180 6.77 -9.37 10.99
C ILE A 180 5.73 -9.14 9.89
N TYR A 181 4.63 -9.87 9.96
CA TYR A 181 3.51 -9.77 9.05
C TYR A 181 2.27 -9.25 9.78
N GLU A 182 1.52 -8.40 9.11
CA GLU A 182 0.16 -8.02 9.48
C GLU A 182 -0.83 -8.82 8.66
N PHE A 183 -1.74 -9.51 9.33
CA PHE A 183 -2.79 -10.29 8.69
C PHE A 183 -3.97 -10.55 9.65
N GLU A 184 -5.20 -10.43 9.14
CA GLU A 184 -6.45 -10.79 9.86
C GLU A 184 -6.54 -10.24 11.29
N GLY A 185 -6.08 -8.99 11.50
CA GLY A 185 -6.15 -8.36 12.80
C GLY A 185 -5.09 -8.85 13.80
N SER A 186 -3.96 -9.37 13.31
CA SER A 186 -2.86 -9.85 14.14
C SER A 186 -1.49 -9.51 13.53
N LEU A 187 -0.48 -9.41 14.40
CA LEU A 187 0.92 -9.27 14.02
C LEU A 187 1.65 -10.57 14.35
N ILE A 188 2.17 -11.23 13.33
CA ILE A 188 2.78 -12.55 13.45
C ILE A 188 4.15 -12.52 12.78
N SER A 189 5.17 -12.99 13.51
CA SER A 189 6.51 -13.21 12.96
C SER A 189 6.53 -14.36 11.94
N ARG A 190 7.57 -14.48 11.12
CA ARG A 190 7.76 -15.62 10.21
C ARG A 190 7.83 -16.95 10.98
N SER A 191 8.30 -16.92 12.22
CA SER A 191 8.38 -18.08 13.11
C SER A 191 7.04 -18.45 13.76
N GLY A 192 5.99 -17.64 13.58
CA GLY A 192 4.65 -17.88 14.12
C GLY A 192 4.39 -17.25 15.49
N THR A 193 5.35 -16.53 16.05
CA THR A 193 5.19 -15.82 17.32
C THR A 193 4.33 -14.57 17.15
N LEU A 194 3.42 -14.33 18.09
CA LEU A 194 2.64 -13.10 18.17
C LEU A 194 3.54 -11.94 18.59
N VAL A 195 3.44 -10.82 17.86
CA VAL A 195 4.20 -9.60 18.12
C VAL A 195 3.26 -8.53 18.66
N GLU A 196 3.72 -7.78 19.66
CA GLU A 196 2.96 -6.65 20.18
C GLU A 196 2.96 -5.48 19.19
N GLY A 197 1.80 -4.82 19.05
CA GLY A 197 1.67 -3.65 18.19
C GLY A 197 0.23 -3.18 18.00
N LYS A 198 0.09 -2.07 17.26
CA LYS A 198 -1.19 -1.47 16.91
C LYS A 198 -1.71 -2.02 15.58
N ILE A 199 -2.57 -3.00 15.67
CA ILE A 199 -3.17 -3.65 14.49
C ILE A 199 -4.01 -2.65 13.68
N GLY A 200 -3.78 -2.61 12.37
CA GLY A 200 -4.58 -1.84 11.43
C GLY A 200 -5.96 -2.47 11.17
N PRO A 201 -6.90 -1.71 10.58
CA PRO A 201 -8.24 -2.21 10.30
C PRO A 201 -8.23 -3.30 9.22
N ILE A 202 -7.29 -3.21 8.28
CA ILE A 202 -7.12 -4.12 7.13
C ILE A 202 -5.62 -4.24 6.87
N SER A 203 -5.19 -5.41 6.37
CA SER A 203 -3.82 -5.63 5.91
C SER A 203 -3.60 -5.13 4.47
N GLY A 204 -2.34 -5.02 4.04
CA GLY A 204 -1.95 -4.46 2.74
C GLY A 204 -2.05 -5.42 1.54
N ASP A 205 -1.16 -5.26 0.56
CA ASP A 205 -1.14 -5.99 -0.72
C ASP A 205 -0.03 -7.06 -0.83
N GLU A 206 0.40 -7.59 0.32
CA GLU A 206 1.57 -8.46 0.55
C GLU A 206 2.91 -7.72 0.68
N THR A 207 3.07 -6.59 0.00
CA THR A 207 4.34 -5.83 -0.03
C THR A 207 4.22 -4.50 0.69
N VAL A 208 3.20 -3.73 0.34
CA VAL A 208 2.94 -2.39 0.86
C VAL A 208 1.78 -2.47 1.85
N PRO A 209 1.96 -2.01 3.10
CA PRO A 209 0.91 -2.07 4.11
C PRO A 209 -0.20 -1.08 3.83
N TYR A 210 -1.39 -1.44 4.30
CA TYR A 210 -2.61 -0.69 4.05
C TYR A 210 -2.52 0.76 4.52
N LEU A 211 -1.84 1.04 5.64
CA LEU A 211 -1.58 2.40 6.12
C LEU A 211 -0.99 3.31 5.03
N SER A 212 -0.06 2.79 4.23
CA SER A 212 0.55 3.56 3.14
C SER A 212 -0.36 3.62 1.92
N LEU A 213 -1.05 2.54 1.60
CA LEU A 213 -1.93 2.45 0.43
C LEU A 213 -3.15 3.37 0.56
N SER A 214 -3.75 3.44 1.75
CA SER A 214 -4.97 4.20 2.01
C SER A 214 -4.75 5.71 2.15
N LEU A 215 -3.50 6.21 2.10
CA LEU A 215 -3.19 7.64 2.20
C LEU A 215 -3.93 8.49 1.16
N CYS A 216 -4.17 7.96 -0.03
CA CYS A 216 -4.90 8.65 -1.08
C CYS A 216 -6.38 8.87 -0.75
N LYS A 217 -6.95 8.21 0.27
CA LYS A 217 -8.29 8.54 0.79
C LYS A 217 -8.36 9.94 1.36
N ASN A 218 -7.25 10.52 1.83
CA ASN A 218 -7.22 11.92 2.25
C ASN A 218 -7.55 12.90 1.11
N TRP A 219 -7.51 12.45 -0.15
CA TRP A 219 -7.88 13.26 -1.31
C TRP A 219 -9.35 13.15 -1.69
N LEU A 220 -10.13 12.33 -0.99
CA LEU A 220 -11.59 12.29 -1.12
C LEU A 220 -12.20 13.58 -0.56
N GLY A 221 -13.33 13.96 -1.12
CA GLY A 221 -14.18 15.05 -0.65
C GLY A 221 -14.82 14.77 0.71
N PRO A 222 -15.59 15.74 1.23
CA PRO A 222 -16.26 15.63 2.53
C PRO A 222 -17.40 14.60 2.53
N LYS A 223 -17.95 14.26 1.36
CA LYS A 223 -18.97 13.23 1.19
C LYS A 223 -18.56 12.23 0.13
N VAL A 224 -18.69 10.96 0.49
CA VAL A 224 -18.21 9.83 -0.31
C VAL A 224 -19.32 8.80 -0.47
N ASN A 225 -19.50 8.33 -1.70
CA ASN A 225 -20.32 7.17 -2.01
C ASN A 225 -19.45 5.93 -1.94
N ILE A 226 -19.88 4.96 -1.13
CA ILE A 226 -19.20 3.69 -0.96
C ILE A 226 -20.03 2.60 -1.62
N THR A 227 -19.46 1.94 -2.61
CA THR A 227 -20.05 0.77 -3.26
C THR A 227 -19.15 -0.43 -3.07
N ARG A 228 -19.69 -1.54 -2.58
CA ARG A 228 -18.98 -2.82 -2.49
C ARG A 228 -19.65 -3.82 -3.40
N ALA A 229 -18.89 -4.37 -4.33
CA ALA A 229 -19.36 -5.37 -5.28
C ALA A 229 -18.43 -6.58 -5.26
N PRO A 230 -18.93 -7.80 -5.54
CA PRO A 230 -18.07 -8.95 -5.79
C PRO A 230 -17.11 -8.68 -6.95
N GLN A 231 -15.91 -9.25 -6.89
CA GLN A 231 -14.95 -9.18 -7.99
C GLN A 231 -15.41 -9.98 -9.22
N SER A 232 -16.16 -11.07 -9.00
CA SER A 232 -16.78 -11.86 -10.07
C SER A 232 -17.98 -11.15 -10.70
N GLU A 233 -18.45 -11.68 -11.81
CA GLU A 233 -19.70 -11.28 -12.45
C GLU A 233 -20.86 -11.41 -11.47
N HIS A 234 -21.76 -10.42 -11.48
CA HIS A 234 -22.88 -10.32 -10.55
C HIS A 234 -24.04 -9.53 -11.16
N ASP A 235 -25.25 -9.85 -10.72
CA ASP A 235 -26.50 -9.28 -11.24
C ASP A 235 -26.92 -8.01 -10.51
N GLY A 236 -26.24 -7.68 -9.41
CA GLY A 236 -26.47 -6.54 -8.54
C GLY A 236 -27.10 -6.88 -7.20
N SER A 237 -27.60 -8.11 -7.02
CA SER A 237 -28.31 -8.53 -5.80
C SER A 237 -27.42 -8.58 -4.56
N ASP A 238 -26.11 -8.74 -4.74
CA ASP A 238 -25.08 -8.84 -3.72
C ASP A 238 -24.22 -7.57 -3.59
N VAL A 239 -24.56 -6.52 -4.36
CA VAL A 239 -23.91 -5.21 -4.29
C VAL A 239 -24.46 -4.43 -3.09
N GLN A 240 -23.54 -3.91 -2.28
CA GLN A 240 -23.87 -3.09 -1.11
C GLN A 240 -23.50 -1.64 -1.38
N ILE A 241 -24.45 -0.73 -1.16
CA ILE A 241 -24.27 0.70 -1.46
C ILE A 241 -24.55 1.53 -0.20
N LYS A 242 -23.67 2.49 0.09
CA LYS A 242 -23.89 3.55 1.09
C LYS A 242 -23.56 4.89 0.46
N LEU A 243 -24.56 5.76 0.36
CA LEU A 243 -24.44 7.07 -0.27
C LEU A 243 -24.20 8.16 0.77
N ASN A 244 -23.49 9.22 0.37
CA ASN A 244 -23.27 10.43 1.17
C ASN A 244 -22.71 10.16 2.57
N VAL A 245 -21.72 9.28 2.66
CA VAL A 245 -21.01 9.01 3.90
C VAL A 245 -20.12 10.21 4.21
N GLU A 246 -20.23 10.75 5.43
CA GLU A 246 -19.38 11.85 5.89
C GLU A 246 -17.93 11.36 6.03
N HIS A 247 -17.01 12.13 5.46
CA HIS A 247 -15.58 11.87 5.49
C HIS A 247 -14.88 13.00 6.23
N HIS A 248 -14.33 12.68 7.40
CA HIS A 248 -13.50 13.60 8.15
C HIS A 248 -12.07 13.54 7.63
N HIS A 249 -11.55 14.69 7.21
CA HIS A 249 -10.21 14.77 6.62
C HIS A 249 -9.14 14.23 7.58
N GLY A 250 -8.36 13.25 7.12
CA GLY A 250 -7.31 12.62 7.92
C GLY A 250 -7.75 11.42 8.77
N GLU A 251 -9.00 10.98 8.64
CA GLU A 251 -9.50 9.71 9.18
C GLU A 251 -9.75 8.71 8.06
N ASP A 252 -9.45 7.43 8.31
CA ASP A 252 -9.72 6.39 7.32
C ASP A 252 -11.21 6.03 7.29
N LEU A 253 -11.72 5.82 6.08
CA LEU A 253 -13.08 5.35 5.82
C LEU A 253 -13.10 3.82 5.75
N VAL A 254 -13.50 3.21 6.86
CA VAL A 254 -13.71 1.76 6.94
C VAL A 254 -15.20 1.42 6.77
N PRO A 255 -15.58 0.74 5.68
CA PRO A 255 -16.97 0.43 5.37
C PRO A 255 -17.48 -0.68 6.29
N LYS A 256 -18.45 -0.33 7.13
CA LYS A 256 -19.23 -1.28 7.94
C LYS A 256 -20.25 -2.01 7.05
N MET A 257 -19.76 -2.90 6.20
CA MET A 257 -20.53 -3.69 5.23
C MET A 257 -20.25 -5.17 5.43
N THR A 258 -21.27 -6.02 5.24
CA THR A 258 -21.18 -7.46 5.49
C THR A 258 -20.27 -8.13 4.45
N ARG A 259 -19.44 -9.08 4.89
CA ARG A 259 -18.56 -9.86 4.01
C ARG A 259 -18.94 -11.33 4.09
N LEU A 260 -19.17 -11.96 2.93
CA LEU A 260 -19.35 -13.40 2.87
C LEU A 260 -17.99 -14.11 2.88
N PRO A 261 -17.82 -15.18 3.67
CA PRO A 261 -16.60 -15.98 3.63
C PRO A 261 -16.35 -16.51 2.20
N ARG A 262 -15.10 -16.41 1.72
CA ARG A 262 -14.62 -16.89 0.40
C ARG A 262 -14.97 -16.04 -0.83
N VAL A 263 -15.82 -15.02 -0.69
CA VAL A 263 -16.06 -14.06 -1.79
C VAL A 263 -15.04 -12.94 -1.69
N LYS A 264 -14.38 -12.63 -2.81
CA LYS A 264 -13.51 -11.46 -2.92
C LYS A 264 -14.33 -10.27 -3.41
N TYR A 265 -14.19 -9.14 -2.74
CA TYR A 265 -14.89 -7.92 -3.12
C TYR A 265 -13.93 -6.88 -3.70
N ILE A 266 -14.51 -5.96 -4.45
CA ILE A 266 -13.92 -4.66 -4.74
C ILE A 266 -14.77 -3.60 -4.04
N THR A 267 -14.12 -2.71 -3.29
CA THR A 267 -14.79 -1.58 -2.64
C THR A 267 -14.38 -0.30 -3.34
N TYR A 268 -15.36 0.42 -3.85
CA TYR A 268 -15.24 1.72 -4.50
C TYR A 268 -15.59 2.82 -3.51
N TYR A 269 -14.72 3.81 -3.40
CA TYR A 269 -14.97 5.06 -2.69
C TYR A 269 -14.91 6.17 -3.72
N GLU A 270 -16.03 6.79 -3.99
CA GLU A 270 -16.20 7.77 -5.05
C GLU A 270 -16.73 9.06 -4.45
N ASP A 271 -16.13 10.20 -4.79
CA ASP A 271 -16.61 11.50 -4.32
C ASP A 271 -18.08 11.71 -4.73
N SER A 272 -18.94 12.13 -3.80
CA SER A 272 -20.34 12.48 -4.09
C SER A 272 -20.54 13.99 -4.22
N GLU A 273 -19.75 14.77 -3.48
CA GLU A 273 -19.61 16.21 -3.61
C GLU A 273 -18.14 16.52 -3.90
N SER A 274 -17.79 16.45 -5.18
CA SER A 274 -16.42 16.66 -5.62
C SER A 274 -16.03 18.14 -5.56
N LEU A 275 -14.73 18.43 -5.41
CA LEU A 275 -14.21 19.78 -5.67
C LEU A 275 -14.61 20.18 -7.11
N PRO A 276 -15.05 21.43 -7.38
CA PRO A 276 -15.58 21.80 -8.69
C PRO A 276 -14.66 21.39 -9.85
N GLY A 277 -15.16 20.54 -10.76
CA GLY A 277 -14.43 20.07 -11.94
C GLY A 277 -13.31 19.07 -11.67
N LYS A 278 -13.19 18.55 -10.45
CA LYS A 278 -12.23 17.53 -10.03
C LYS A 278 -13.00 16.32 -9.52
N ARG A 279 -12.44 15.11 -9.62
CA ARG A 279 -13.01 13.91 -8.97
C ARG A 279 -11.90 12.99 -8.45
N THR A 280 -12.17 12.33 -7.34
CA THR A 280 -11.27 11.32 -6.76
C THR A 280 -12.06 10.02 -6.58
N ALA A 281 -11.43 8.90 -6.95
CA ALA A 281 -11.95 7.57 -6.66
C ALA A 281 -10.86 6.66 -6.13
N ILE A 282 -11.22 5.82 -5.17
CA ILE A 282 -10.34 4.79 -4.60
C ILE A 282 -10.98 3.42 -4.77
N TRP A 283 -10.21 2.49 -5.31
CA TRP A 283 -10.63 1.11 -5.56
C TRP A 283 -9.77 0.17 -4.73
N GLU A 284 -10.41 -0.52 -3.79
CA GLU A 284 -9.77 -1.52 -2.93
C GLU A 284 -10.12 -2.92 -3.42
N LEU A 285 -9.13 -3.66 -3.88
CA LEU A 285 -9.31 -5.03 -4.37
C LEU A 285 -8.88 -6.05 -3.31
N ASP A 286 -9.84 -6.79 -2.76
CA ASP A 286 -9.55 -7.85 -1.79
C ASP A 286 -8.60 -8.91 -2.37
N LYS A 287 -7.55 -9.22 -1.62
CA LYS A 287 -6.53 -10.24 -1.91
C LYS A 287 -5.87 -10.07 -3.29
N ALA A 288 -5.76 -8.83 -3.77
CA ALA A 288 -4.96 -8.53 -4.96
C ALA A 288 -3.48 -8.40 -4.59
N ASN A 289 -2.63 -9.15 -5.29
CA ASN A 289 -1.19 -9.15 -5.07
C ASN A 289 -0.55 -7.91 -5.67
N HIS A 290 0.37 -7.27 -4.93
CA HIS A 290 1.11 -6.07 -5.35
C HIS A 290 1.63 -6.13 -6.80
N ARG A 291 2.34 -7.20 -7.17
CA ARG A 291 2.99 -7.33 -8.47
C ARG A 291 2.01 -7.70 -9.58
N ASN A 292 1.00 -8.49 -9.26
CA ASN A 292 0.08 -9.06 -10.23
C ASN A 292 -1.22 -8.26 -10.39
N ILE A 293 -1.39 -7.15 -9.65
CA ILE A 293 -2.61 -6.33 -9.74
C ILE A 293 -2.88 -5.84 -11.16
N VAL A 294 -1.84 -5.46 -11.90
CA VAL A 294 -1.92 -5.03 -13.31
C VAL A 294 -2.29 -6.15 -14.29
N ARG A 295 -2.24 -7.41 -13.85
CA ARG A 295 -2.68 -8.59 -14.62
C ARG A 295 -4.06 -9.07 -14.18
N SER A 296 -4.69 -8.40 -13.21
CA SER A 296 -6.00 -8.77 -12.72
C SER A 296 -7.05 -8.50 -13.80
N PRO A 297 -7.77 -9.52 -14.29
CA PRO A 297 -8.84 -9.32 -15.27
C PRO A 297 -9.96 -8.44 -14.71
N VAL A 298 -10.19 -8.52 -13.39
CA VAL A 298 -11.17 -7.69 -12.67
C VAL A 298 -10.79 -6.23 -12.76
N LEU A 299 -9.53 -5.88 -12.46
CA LEU A 299 -9.06 -4.49 -12.57
C LEU A 299 -9.16 -4.00 -14.02
N MET A 300 -8.67 -4.80 -14.97
CA MET A 300 -8.69 -4.41 -16.39
C MET A 300 -10.10 -4.16 -16.90
N ARG A 301 -11.08 -4.97 -16.46
CA ARG A 301 -12.50 -4.78 -16.77
C ARG A 301 -13.02 -3.45 -16.23
N GLU A 302 -12.82 -3.17 -14.94
CA GLU A 302 -13.34 -1.94 -14.32
C GLU A 302 -12.65 -0.69 -14.87
N LEU A 303 -11.34 -0.75 -15.08
CA LEU A 303 -10.58 0.36 -15.66
C LEU A 303 -11.04 0.65 -17.10
N TRP A 304 -11.25 -0.39 -17.89
CA TRP A 304 -11.76 -0.25 -19.25
C TRP A 304 -13.16 0.36 -19.28
N LEU A 305 -14.07 -0.10 -18.41
CA LEU A 305 -15.43 0.45 -18.30
C LEU A 305 -15.40 1.93 -17.88
N GLU A 306 -14.57 2.29 -16.91
CA GLU A 306 -14.43 3.68 -16.46
C GLU A 306 -13.85 4.57 -17.57
N MET A 307 -12.79 4.12 -18.26
CA MET A 307 -12.22 4.86 -19.39
C MET A 307 -13.22 5.02 -20.54
N TRP A 308 -13.99 3.97 -20.85
CA TRP A 308 -15.00 4.02 -21.90
C TRP A 308 -16.13 5.00 -21.55
N HIS A 309 -16.65 4.93 -20.31
CA HIS A 309 -17.63 5.88 -19.78
C HIS A 309 -17.11 7.33 -19.86
N ASP A 310 -15.88 7.57 -19.43
CA ASP A 310 -15.28 8.90 -19.37
C ASP A 310 -15.07 9.59 -20.72
N ILE A 311 -14.89 8.80 -21.79
CA ILE A 311 -14.65 9.31 -23.14
C ILE A 311 -15.96 9.56 -23.89
N HIS A 312 -17.06 8.94 -23.48
CA HIS A 312 -18.31 8.99 -24.22
C HIS A 312 -19.12 10.26 -23.86
N PRO A 313 -19.68 11.01 -24.85
CA PRO A 313 -20.36 12.27 -24.56
C PRO A 313 -21.75 12.07 -23.94
N ASP A 314 -22.30 10.86 -24.02
CA ASP A 314 -23.62 10.52 -23.46
C ASP A 314 -23.56 10.12 -21.97
N ALA A 315 -22.35 10.07 -21.38
CA ALA A 315 -22.16 9.74 -19.98
C ALA A 315 -22.84 10.79 -19.08
N LYS A 316 -23.81 10.34 -18.28
CA LYS A 316 -24.62 11.23 -17.42
C LYS A 316 -24.10 11.31 -15.98
N LEU A 317 -23.39 10.28 -15.54
CA LEU A 317 -22.89 10.16 -14.17
C LEU A 317 -21.44 10.63 -14.08
N GLU A 318 -20.99 10.95 -12.87
CA GLU A 318 -19.57 11.25 -12.63
C GLU A 318 -18.69 10.01 -12.64
N PHE A 319 -19.25 8.82 -12.42
CA PHE A 319 -18.53 7.55 -12.40
C PHE A 319 -19.38 6.44 -13.03
N VAL A 320 -18.75 5.42 -13.61
CA VAL A 320 -19.51 4.30 -14.20
C VAL A 320 -20.30 3.56 -13.14
N THR A 321 -21.57 3.21 -13.43
CA THR A 321 -22.40 2.45 -12.49
C THR A 321 -21.79 1.10 -12.15
N LYS A 322 -21.75 0.76 -10.85
CA LYS A 322 -21.27 -0.54 -10.33
C LYS A 322 -22.42 -1.51 -9.98
N ALA A 323 -23.65 -1.16 -10.36
CA ALA A 323 -24.84 -1.91 -9.95
C ALA A 323 -24.91 -3.33 -10.54
N LYS A 324 -24.28 -3.58 -11.68
CA LYS A 324 -24.28 -4.89 -12.33
C LYS A 324 -23.00 -5.13 -13.11
N ARG A 325 -22.48 -6.36 -13.08
CA ARG A 325 -21.34 -6.82 -13.90
C ARG A 325 -21.73 -8.10 -14.62
N GLY A 326 -22.28 -7.93 -15.81
CA GLY A 326 -22.57 -9.03 -16.73
C GLY A 326 -21.35 -9.39 -17.59
N PRO A 327 -21.46 -10.45 -18.39
CA PRO A 327 -20.47 -10.81 -19.40
C PRO A 327 -20.38 -9.71 -20.46
N LEU A 328 -19.16 -9.31 -20.85
CA LEU A 328 -18.90 -8.24 -21.83
C LEU A 328 -18.40 -8.81 -23.17
N ARG A 329 -17.89 -10.04 -23.15
CA ARG A 329 -17.43 -10.80 -24.32
C ARG A 329 -18.03 -12.20 -24.31
N ASP A 330 -18.03 -12.84 -25.48
CA ASP A 330 -18.46 -14.24 -25.61
C ASP A 330 -17.67 -15.18 -24.67
N GLU A 331 -16.39 -14.89 -24.45
CA GLU A 331 -15.52 -15.64 -23.53
C GLU A 331 -15.98 -15.58 -22.06
N ASP A 332 -16.71 -14.52 -21.69
CA ASP A 332 -17.22 -14.33 -20.33
C ASP A 332 -18.54 -15.12 -20.12
N CYS A 333 -19.17 -15.60 -21.21
CA CYS A 333 -20.31 -16.50 -21.16
C CYS A 333 -19.84 -17.95 -20.93
N TYR A 334 -20.40 -18.61 -19.92
CA TYR A 334 -20.07 -20.01 -19.62
C TYR A 334 -21.33 -20.87 -19.41
N TRP A 335 -21.15 -22.19 -19.53
CA TRP A 335 -22.21 -23.17 -19.32
C TRP A 335 -22.33 -23.54 -17.84
N ASP A 336 -23.51 -23.38 -17.27
CA ASP A 336 -23.86 -23.88 -15.94
C ASP A 336 -24.32 -25.33 -16.06
N TYR A 337 -23.43 -26.27 -15.74
CA TYR A 337 -23.73 -27.71 -15.78
C TYR A 337 -24.83 -28.13 -14.81
N GLY A 338 -24.99 -27.44 -13.68
CA GLY A 338 -26.02 -27.77 -12.70
C GLY A 338 -27.43 -27.41 -13.19
N LYS A 339 -27.54 -26.37 -14.02
CA LYS A 339 -28.82 -25.89 -14.59
C LYS A 339 -29.02 -26.28 -16.05
N ALA A 340 -28.05 -26.95 -16.67
CA ALA A 340 -28.04 -27.34 -18.08
C ALA A 340 -28.39 -26.17 -19.03
N ARG A 341 -27.83 -24.99 -18.78
CA ARG A 341 -28.02 -23.78 -19.60
C ARG A 341 -26.83 -22.84 -19.45
N CYS A 342 -26.70 -21.84 -20.33
CA CYS A 342 -25.74 -20.76 -20.12
C CYS A 342 -26.04 -20.02 -18.79
N ALA A 343 -24.99 -19.70 -18.05
CA ALA A 343 -25.11 -19.20 -16.67
C ALA A 343 -25.90 -17.89 -16.56
N TRP A 344 -25.77 -17.04 -17.59
CA TRP A 344 -26.42 -15.74 -17.69
C TRP A 344 -27.49 -15.75 -18.79
N PRO A 345 -28.70 -16.29 -18.54
CA PRO A 345 -29.71 -16.45 -19.60
C PRO A 345 -30.20 -15.12 -20.19
N ASP A 346 -30.08 -14.01 -19.47
CA ASP A 346 -30.49 -12.69 -19.95
C ASP A 346 -29.47 -12.09 -20.94
N TYR A 347 -28.19 -12.47 -20.82
CA TYR A 347 -27.08 -11.91 -21.61
C TYR A 347 -26.51 -12.88 -22.62
N CYS A 348 -26.50 -14.17 -22.28
CA CYS A 348 -25.89 -15.22 -23.06
C CYS A 348 -26.97 -16.18 -23.58
N GLU A 349 -26.82 -16.58 -24.83
CA GLU A 349 -27.58 -17.65 -25.45
C GLU A 349 -26.67 -18.81 -25.82
N TYR A 350 -27.26 -20.00 -25.90
CA TYR A 350 -26.59 -21.14 -26.49
C TYR A 350 -26.71 -21.04 -28.00
N ARG A 351 -25.60 -20.80 -28.68
CA ARG A 351 -25.49 -20.71 -30.12
C ARG A 351 -24.26 -21.46 -30.57
N TYR A 352 -24.42 -22.69 -31.05
CA TYR A 352 -23.31 -23.52 -31.54
C TYR A 352 -22.70 -22.96 -32.83
N VAL A 353 -21.38 -22.96 -32.91
CA VAL A 353 -20.60 -22.68 -34.12
C VAL A 353 -19.70 -23.88 -34.40
N PHE A 354 -19.58 -24.23 -35.68
CA PHE A 354 -18.72 -25.34 -36.11
C PHE A 354 -17.28 -25.12 -35.62
N GLY A 355 -16.77 -26.06 -34.82
CA GLY A 355 -15.48 -25.94 -34.13
C GLY A 355 -15.62 -25.86 -32.60
N ASP A 356 -16.81 -25.64 -32.07
CA ASP A 356 -17.06 -25.71 -30.62
C ASP A 356 -16.93 -27.17 -30.15
N VAL A 357 -16.03 -27.39 -29.19
CA VAL A 357 -15.66 -28.69 -28.62
C VAL A 357 -16.37 -28.96 -27.28
N HIS A 358 -16.76 -27.91 -26.55
CA HIS A 358 -17.49 -28.04 -25.29
C HIS A 358 -18.65 -27.03 -25.17
N LEU A 359 -19.64 -27.36 -24.34
CA LEU A 359 -20.89 -26.58 -24.19
C LEU A 359 -20.65 -25.10 -23.83
N GLY A 360 -19.59 -24.81 -23.06
CA GLY A 360 -19.19 -23.44 -22.75
C GLY A 360 -18.82 -22.59 -23.97
N GLN A 361 -18.16 -23.16 -24.98
CA GLN A 361 -17.81 -22.42 -26.22
C GLN A 361 -19.04 -22.03 -27.02
N SER A 362 -20.13 -22.79 -26.88
CA SER A 362 -21.41 -22.48 -27.49
C SER A 362 -22.19 -21.38 -26.75
N CYS A 363 -21.80 -20.97 -25.55
CA CYS A 363 -22.43 -19.85 -24.85
C CYS A 363 -21.85 -18.53 -25.35
N ARG A 364 -22.68 -17.70 -25.96
CA ARG A 364 -22.27 -16.43 -26.59
C ARG A 364 -23.24 -15.31 -26.22
N LEU A 365 -22.82 -14.06 -26.36
CA LEU A 365 -23.68 -12.92 -26.07
C LEU A 365 -24.86 -12.83 -27.04
N ARG A 366 -26.04 -12.51 -26.49
CA ARG A 366 -27.28 -12.23 -27.22
C ARG A 366 -27.23 -10.89 -27.94
N TYR A 367 -26.76 -9.88 -27.22
CA TYR A 367 -26.68 -8.50 -27.68
C TYR A 367 -25.29 -8.19 -28.19
N THR A 368 -25.19 -7.17 -29.05
CA THR A 368 -23.88 -6.66 -29.44
C THR A 368 -23.20 -6.01 -28.25
N THR A 369 -21.86 -6.05 -28.20
CA THR A 369 -21.10 -5.42 -27.12
C THR A 369 -21.45 -3.93 -26.95
N ALA A 370 -21.81 -3.22 -28.03
CA ALA A 370 -22.23 -1.82 -27.97
C ALA A 370 -23.54 -1.61 -27.20
N GLU A 371 -24.53 -2.48 -27.38
CA GLU A 371 -25.80 -2.41 -26.65
C GLU A 371 -25.61 -2.70 -25.17
N VAL A 372 -24.78 -3.70 -24.83
CA VAL A 372 -24.44 -4.02 -23.43
C VAL A 372 -23.69 -2.86 -22.77
N LEU A 373 -22.77 -2.24 -23.50
CA LEU A 373 -21.98 -1.12 -22.99
C LEU A 373 -22.85 0.11 -22.72
N SER A 374 -23.89 0.37 -23.52
CA SER A 374 -24.78 1.52 -23.31
C SER A 374 -25.42 1.60 -21.91
N HIS A 375 -25.55 0.47 -21.20
CA HIS A 375 -26.02 0.42 -19.81
C HIS A 375 -25.04 1.08 -18.82
N TYR A 376 -23.80 1.29 -19.24
CA TYR A 376 -22.72 1.85 -18.42
C TYR A 376 -22.46 3.33 -18.73
N LEU A 377 -23.32 4.01 -19.49
CA LEU A 377 -23.32 5.48 -19.72
C LEU A 377 -24.43 6.16 -18.92
#